data_AF-A0A848U7Q7-F1
#
_entry.id   AF-A0A848U7Q7-F1
#
_cell.length_a   1.000
_cell.length_b   1.000
_cell.length_c   1.000
_cell.angle_alpha   90.00
_cell.angle_beta   90.00
_cell.angle_gamma   90.00
#
_symmetry.space_group_name_H-M   'P 1'
#
loop_
_entity.id
_entity.type
_entity.pdbx_description
1 polymer ?
#
loop_
_entity_poly.entity_id
_entity_poly.type
_entity_poly.pdbx_seq_one_letter_code
_entity_poly.pdbx_strand_id
1 'polypeptide(L)'
;LTSHEDAAVRSISLSILSRWSTDGRDTPVLLDALQDTEQGVRQSAAYALVGHEVVNQSVIDSLWAVAVDDGDTKATRSAAVLALRGMQLSDAQRRDLAAVQRELATVARRQ
;
A
#
# COMPACT_ATOMS: atom_id res chain seq x y z
N LEU A 1 15.98 11.18 -2.49
CA LEU A 1 14.78 11.74 -1.80
C LEU A 1 13.96 10.64 -1.13
N THR A 2 13.65 9.55 -1.83
CA THR A 2 12.99 8.38 -1.22
C THR A 2 13.85 7.58 -0.25
N SER A 3 15.17 7.79 -0.24
CA SER A 3 16.13 7.23 0.73
C SER A 3 16.63 8.24 1.77
N HIS A 4 15.92 9.37 1.93
CA HIS A 4 16.32 10.42 2.88
C HIS A 4 16.16 9.96 4.33
N GLU A 5 16.99 10.44 5.26
CA GLU A 5 16.92 10.05 6.68
C GLU A 5 15.58 10.47 7.34
N ASP A 6 15.09 11.66 6.99
CA ASP A 6 13.79 12.16 7.44
C ASP A 6 12.63 11.47 6.72
N ALA A 7 11.77 10.82 7.50
CA ALA A 7 10.61 10.08 7.05
C ALA A 7 9.52 10.96 6.40
N ALA A 8 9.40 12.23 6.81
CA ALA A 8 8.49 13.17 6.18
C ALA A 8 8.94 13.47 4.75
N VAL A 9 10.25 13.66 4.54
CA VAL A 9 10.84 13.85 3.21
C VAL A 9 10.59 12.62 2.34
N ARG A 10 10.83 11.41 2.87
CA ARG A 10 10.53 10.16 2.14
C ARG A 10 9.05 10.07 1.74
N SER A 11 8.13 10.27 2.68
CA SER A 11 6.68 10.18 2.46
C SER A 11 6.17 11.17 1.41
N ILE A 12 6.62 12.42 1.48
CA ILE A 12 6.28 13.47 0.49
C ILE A 12 6.81 13.09 -0.88
N SER A 13 8.04 12.55 -0.95
CA SER A 13 8.65 12.12 -2.21
C SER A 13 7.82 11.05 -2.90
N LEU A 14 7.34 10.04 -2.16
CA LEU A 14 6.46 8.99 -2.69
C LEU A 14 5.13 9.57 -3.20
N SER A 15 4.56 10.55 -2.48
CA SER A 15 3.33 11.23 -2.89
C SER A 15 3.50 12.01 -4.20
N ILE A 16 4.69 12.57 -4.45
CA ILE A 16 5.01 13.24 -5.72
C ILE A 16 5.19 12.20 -6.83
N LEU A 17 5.93 11.12 -6.57
CA LEU A 17 6.16 10.05 -7.54
C LEU A 17 4.84 9.45 -8.04
N SER A 18 3.90 9.16 -7.13
CA SER A 18 2.56 8.65 -7.48
C SER A 18 1.82 9.51 -8.51
N ARG A 19 1.97 10.84 -8.42
CA ARG A 19 1.24 11.77 -9.30
C ARG A 19 1.92 11.95 -10.66
N TRP A 20 3.23 11.76 -10.72
CA TRP A 20 4.07 12.19 -11.85
C TRP A 20 4.70 11.02 -12.60
N SER A 21 4.77 9.83 -11.99
CA SER A 21 5.28 8.62 -12.61
C SER A 21 4.14 7.91 -13.36
N THR A 22 4.20 7.94 -14.70
CA THR A 22 3.20 7.33 -15.60
C THR A 22 3.82 6.23 -16.46
N ASP A 23 4.94 5.65 -16.02
CA ASP A 23 5.63 4.58 -16.75
C ASP A 23 6.06 3.43 -15.83
N GLY A 24 5.72 3.51 -14.54
CA GLY A 24 6.02 2.50 -13.54
C GLY A 24 7.50 2.28 -13.25
N ARG A 25 8.42 3.14 -13.72
CA ARG A 25 9.86 3.04 -13.39
C ARG A 25 10.13 3.06 -11.90
N ASP A 26 9.29 3.75 -11.15
CA ASP A 26 9.43 3.91 -9.70
C ASP A 26 8.77 2.78 -8.90
N THR A 27 8.16 1.78 -9.57
CA THR A 27 7.51 0.64 -8.89
C THR A 27 8.42 -0.03 -7.86
N PRO A 28 9.70 -0.36 -8.15
CA PRO A 28 10.58 -0.96 -7.14
C PRO A 28 10.77 -0.08 -5.90
N VAL A 29 10.86 1.24 -6.09
CA VAL A 29 10.99 2.20 -4.98
C VAL A 29 9.73 2.24 -4.13
N LEU A 30 8.55 2.15 -4.74
CA LEU A 30 7.28 2.08 -4.02
C LEU A 30 7.17 0.77 -3.23
N LEU A 31 7.62 -0.35 -3.79
CA LEU A 31 7.60 -1.65 -3.12
C LEU A 31 8.54 -1.70 -1.92
N ASP A 32 9.76 -1.19 -2.05
CA ASP A 32 10.70 -1.07 -0.92
C ASP A 32 10.11 -0.20 0.20
N ALA A 33 9.44 0.90 -0.16
CA ALA A 33 8.83 1.81 0.81
C ALA A 33 7.64 1.20 1.58
N LEU A 34 7.02 0.12 1.09
CA LEU A 34 6.03 -0.64 1.87
C LEU A 34 6.65 -1.34 3.10
N GLN A 35 7.98 -1.49 3.13
CA GLN A 35 8.73 -2.12 4.23
C GLN A 35 9.48 -1.08 5.09
N ASP A 36 9.23 0.22 4.89
CA ASP A 36 9.88 1.27 5.67
C ASP A 36 9.54 1.16 7.16
N THR A 37 10.47 1.53 8.03
CA THR A 37 10.26 1.49 9.49
C THR A 37 9.17 2.45 9.94
N GLU A 38 8.98 3.55 9.22
CA GLU A 38 8.05 4.62 9.57
C GLU A 38 6.68 4.41 8.91
N GLN A 39 5.63 4.37 9.73
CA GLN A 39 4.26 4.11 9.28
C GLN A 39 3.78 5.10 8.20
N GLY A 40 4.20 6.36 8.28
CA GLY A 40 3.81 7.40 7.31
C GLY A 40 4.36 7.13 5.91
N VAL A 41 5.55 6.53 5.84
CA VAL A 41 6.20 6.16 4.58
C VAL A 41 5.49 4.96 3.98
N ARG A 42 5.25 3.90 4.78
CA ARG A 42 4.49 2.72 4.33
C ARG A 42 3.09 3.08 3.82
N GLN A 43 2.37 3.92 4.57
CA GLN A 43 1.05 4.40 4.16
C GLN A 43 1.12 5.18 2.85
N SER A 44 2.10 6.08 2.69
CA SER A 44 2.30 6.85 1.46
C SER A 44 2.61 5.96 0.26
N ALA A 45 3.42 4.92 0.45
CA ALA A 45 3.73 3.92 -0.57
C ALA A 45 2.48 3.14 -1.00
N ALA A 46 1.66 2.69 -0.05
CA ALA A 46 0.42 1.98 -0.34
C ALA A 46 -0.58 2.87 -1.11
N TYR A 47 -0.71 4.15 -0.74
CA TYR A 47 -1.52 5.10 -1.50
C TYR A 47 -0.96 5.38 -2.88
N ALA A 48 0.36 5.45 -3.02
CA ALA A 48 1.02 5.67 -4.30
C ALA A 48 0.71 4.57 -5.33
N LEU A 49 0.42 3.36 -4.85
CA LEU A 49 0.07 2.19 -5.67
C LEU A 49 -1.43 2.11 -6.01
N VAL A 50 -2.27 3.04 -5.56
CA VAL A 50 -3.69 3.09 -5.91
C VAL A 50 -3.84 3.52 -7.37
N GLY A 51 -4.45 2.67 -8.20
CA GLY A 51 -4.61 2.94 -9.63
C GLY A 51 -3.30 2.91 -10.42
N HIS A 52 -2.23 2.34 -9.84
CA HIS A 52 -0.93 2.23 -10.46
C HIS A 52 -0.99 1.45 -11.77
N GLU A 53 -0.31 1.95 -12.79
CA GLU A 53 -0.41 1.40 -14.15
C GLU A 53 0.27 0.04 -14.29
N VAL A 54 1.36 -0.19 -13.54
CA VAL A 54 2.10 -1.46 -13.57
C VAL A 54 1.57 -2.38 -12.47
N VAL A 55 0.58 -3.20 -12.83
CA VAL A 55 0.03 -4.24 -11.95
C VAL A 55 0.61 -5.59 -12.34
N ASN A 56 1.59 -6.07 -11.57
CA ASN A 56 2.15 -7.41 -11.71
C ASN A 56 2.00 -8.19 -10.39
N GLN A 57 2.35 -9.48 -10.41
CA GLN A 57 2.18 -10.35 -9.24
C GLN A 57 2.97 -9.86 -8.03
N SER A 58 4.17 -9.31 -8.22
CA SER A 58 4.98 -8.75 -7.12
C SER A 58 4.27 -7.60 -6.42
N VAL A 59 3.62 -6.70 -7.18
CA VAL A 59 2.87 -5.58 -6.60
C VAL A 59 1.69 -6.09 -5.78
N ILE A 60 0.96 -7.08 -6.31
CA ILE A 60 -0.17 -7.71 -5.61
C ILE A 60 0.32 -8.37 -4.32
N ASP A 61 1.39 -9.16 -4.37
CA ASP A 61 1.91 -9.89 -3.21
C ASP A 61 2.41 -8.94 -2.12
N SER A 62 3.15 -7.88 -2.49
CA SER A 62 3.62 -6.89 -1.53
C SER A 62 2.48 -6.13 -0.85
N LEU A 63 1.46 -5.70 -1.60
CA LEU A 63 0.29 -5.05 -1.02
C LEU A 63 -0.53 -6.02 -0.16
N TRP A 64 -0.58 -7.30 -0.55
CA TRP A 64 -1.26 -8.32 0.24
C TRP A 64 -0.60 -8.53 1.60
N ALA A 65 0.74 -8.61 1.62
CA ALA A 65 1.51 -8.71 2.86
C ALA A 65 1.20 -7.55 3.82
N VAL A 66 1.14 -6.32 3.31
CA VAL A 66 0.75 -5.14 4.12
C VAL A 66 -0.71 -5.22 4.58
N ALA A 67 -1.64 -5.64 3.72
CA ALA A 67 -3.06 -5.69 4.06
C ALA A 67 -3.37 -6.62 5.24
N VAL A 68 -2.64 -7.74 5.36
CA VAL A 68 -2.86 -8.78 6.38
C VAL A 68 -1.92 -8.65 7.59
N ASP A 69 -1.00 -7.68 7.61
CA ASP A 69 -0.08 -7.48 8.73
C ASP A 69 -0.80 -6.84 9.92
N ASP A 70 -1.15 -7.66 10.91
CA ASP A 70 -1.78 -7.19 12.16
C ASP A 70 -0.87 -6.31 13.02
N GLY A 71 0.44 -6.26 12.75
CA GLY A 71 1.40 -5.35 13.38
C GLY A 71 1.41 -3.94 12.78
N ASP A 72 0.87 -3.74 11.58
CA ASP A 72 0.83 -2.42 10.95
C ASP A 72 -0.43 -1.64 11.35
N THR A 73 -0.39 -0.33 11.12
CA THR A 73 -1.52 0.54 11.41
C THR A 73 -2.69 0.20 10.51
N LYS A 74 -3.89 0.35 11.07
CA LYS A 74 -5.13 0.28 10.30
C LYS A 74 -5.12 1.18 9.06
N ALA A 75 -4.51 2.37 9.14
CA ALA A 75 -4.43 3.31 8.02
C ALA A 75 -3.59 2.74 6.87
N THR A 76 -2.41 2.20 7.17
CA THR A 76 -1.54 1.53 6.19
C THR A 76 -2.24 0.33 5.55
N ARG A 77 -2.82 -0.56 6.37
CA ARG A 77 -3.56 -1.74 5.89
C ARG A 77 -4.74 -1.34 5.00
N SER A 78 -5.49 -0.31 5.38
CA SER A 78 -6.62 0.18 4.60
C SER A 78 -6.20 0.77 3.25
N ALA A 79 -5.05 1.44 3.19
CA ALA A 79 -4.48 1.95 1.95
C ALA A 79 -4.06 0.80 1.02
N ALA A 80 -3.42 -0.24 1.55
CA ALA A 80 -3.05 -1.42 0.77
C ALA A 80 -4.28 -2.15 0.21
N VAL A 81 -5.30 -2.32 1.04
CA VAL A 81 -6.61 -2.85 0.63
C VAL A 81 -7.23 -2.00 -0.47
N LEU A 82 -7.17 -0.67 -0.37
CA LEU A 82 -7.70 0.24 -1.39
C LEU A 82 -6.99 0.04 -2.73
N ALA A 83 -5.65 -0.07 -2.73
CA ALA A 83 -4.87 -0.32 -3.93
C ALA A 83 -5.24 -1.66 -4.58
N LEU A 84 -5.32 -2.74 -3.79
CA LEU A 84 -5.69 -4.08 -4.26
C LEU A 84 -7.07 -4.15 -4.91
N ARG A 85 -8.04 -3.34 -4.47
CA ARG A 85 -9.39 -3.31 -5.06
C ARG A 85 -9.41 -2.89 -6.53
N GLY A 86 -8.45 -2.07 -6.94
CA GLY A 86 -8.31 -1.63 -8.33
C GLY A 86 -7.62 -2.65 -9.23
N MET A 87 -7.10 -3.75 -8.66
CA MET A 87 -6.27 -4.72 -9.38
C MET A 87 -7.08 -5.94 -9.82
N GLN A 88 -6.57 -6.63 -10.85
CA GLN A 88 -7.16 -7.85 -11.34
C GLN A 88 -6.81 -9.04 -10.43
N LEU A 89 -7.66 -9.29 -9.45
CA LEU A 89 -7.51 -10.40 -8.49
C LEU A 89 -8.28 -11.65 -8.93
N SER A 90 -7.90 -12.82 -8.42
CA SER A 90 -8.71 -14.03 -8.51
C SER A 90 -9.95 -13.96 -7.60
N ASP A 91 -10.92 -14.86 -7.80
CA ASP A 91 -12.10 -14.93 -6.93
C ASP A 91 -11.76 -15.26 -5.48
N ALA A 92 -10.73 -16.10 -5.26
CA ALA A 92 -10.24 -16.40 -3.92
C ALA A 92 -9.69 -15.13 -3.24
N GLN A 93 -8.78 -14.43 -3.91
CA GLN A 93 -8.22 -13.18 -3.41
C GLN A 93 -9.30 -12.11 -3.17
N ARG A 94 -10.32 -11.99 -4.04
CA ARG A 94 -11.44 -11.07 -3.79
C ARG A 94 -12.20 -11.40 -2.51
N ARG A 95 -12.47 -12.69 -2.24
CA ARG A 95 -13.16 -13.12 -1.01
C ARG A 95 -12.32 -12.84 0.23
N ASP A 96 -11.03 -13.13 0.17
CA ASP A 96 -10.12 -12.93 1.29
C ASP A 96 -9.93 -11.43 1.57
N LEU A 97 -9.79 -10.60 0.52
CA LEU A 97 -9.70 -9.15 0.66
C LEU A 97 -10.97 -8.57 1.31
N ALA A 98 -12.14 -9.10 0.97
CA ALA A 98 -13.40 -8.71 1.61
C ALA A 98 -13.47 -9.14 3.08
N ALA A 99 -12.80 -10.23 3.47
CA ALA A 99 -12.68 -10.63 4.86
C ALA A 99 -11.79 -9.67 5.66
N VAL A 100 -10.62 -9.29 5.11
CA VAL A 100 -9.73 -8.27 5.70
C VAL A 100 -10.48 -6.94 5.88
N GLN A 101 -11.24 -6.50 4.88
CA GLN A 101 -12.04 -5.26 4.99
C GLN A 101 -13.06 -5.30 6.12
N ARG A 102 -13.73 -6.43 6.31
CA ARG A 102 -14.69 -6.60 7.41
C ARG A 102 -13.98 -6.55 8.77
N GLU A 103 -12.84 -7.20 8.89
CA GLU A 103 -11.99 -7.17 10.09
C GLU A 103 -11.63 -5.70 10.45
N LEU A 104 -11.03 -4.97 9.51
CA LEU A 104 -10.64 -3.57 9.70
C LEU A 104 -11.83 -2.65 10.07
N ALA A 105 -13.02 -2.93 9.51
CA ALA A 105 -14.25 -2.20 9.83
C ALA A 105 -14.77 -2.50 11.26
N THR A 106 -14.54 -3.70 11.79
CA THR A 106 -14.92 -4.05 13.17
C THR A 106 -14.00 -3.42 14.20
N VAL A 107 -12.70 -3.33 13.92
CA VAL A 107 -11.73 -2.61 14.76
C VAL A 107 -12.11 -1.13 14.89
N ALA A 108 -12.64 -0.53 13.82
CA ALA A 108 -13.12 0.85 13.80
C ALA A 108 -14.21 1.17 14.83
N ARG A 109 -15.03 0.18 15.19
CA ARG A 109 -16.19 0.36 16.07
C ARG A 109 -15.86 0.19 17.55
N ARG A 110 -14.62 -0.17 17.87
CA ARG A 110 -14.16 -0.46 19.24
C ARG A 110 -13.24 0.63 19.81
N GLN A 111 -12.97 1.69 19.05
CA GLN A 111 -12.22 2.89 19.44
C GLN A 111 -13.17 4.08 19.45
#